data_AF-A0A7Y5F6A7-F1
#
_entry.id   AF-A0A7Y5F6A7-F1
#
_cell.length_a   1.000
_cell.length_b   1.000
_cell.length_c   1.000
_cell.angle_alpha   90.00
_cell.angle_beta   90.00
_cell.angle_gamma   90.00
#
_symmetry.space_group_name_H-M   'P 1'
#
loop_
_entity.id
_entity.type
_entity.pdbx_description
1 polymer ?
#
loop_
_entity_poly.entity_id
_entity_poly.type
_entity_poly.pdbx_seq_one_letter_code
_entity_poly.pdbx_strand_id
1 'polypeptide(L)'
;MNEKDWLVVQEKARGVYRWLWWSPLLTAPTGVWLSGLMSALWHLVLLNWAKDSHPFVKWHGRQGFLLAGIRTLLAFGFLTFLLDGSEGFFFFFLLLVCVWFFGNRWGMKQVNEGDCWLMRWWGLSAELETFRELNALAKRNPPENSTNPWLNQLLHTKSTFERQQAASQLGELESSSEEVIEALQWASHRDVNEYVRDAAFNALQAPVHQAFLQARKRDAEQAVLPNPALDPQKNYEAGLRLLEAGQRQEGVTRLVAAFRDGAQEVRQMALQTLEEMGEVEVF
;
A
#
# COMPACT_ATOMS: atom_id res chain seq x y z
N MET A 1 1.76 -6.07 -12.56
CA MET A 1 2.78 -7.10 -12.24
C MET A 1 2.07 -8.16 -11.40
N ASN A 2 1.93 -9.40 -11.87
CA ASN A 2 1.14 -10.38 -11.13
C ASN A 2 1.92 -10.90 -9.91
N GLU A 3 1.27 -11.59 -8.98
CA GLU A 3 1.92 -12.11 -7.77
C GLU A 3 3.09 -13.04 -8.10
N LYS A 4 2.95 -13.91 -9.10
CA LYS A 4 4.01 -14.83 -9.54
C LYS A 4 5.23 -14.08 -10.06
N ASP A 5 5.02 -12.99 -10.78
CA ASP A 5 6.05 -12.13 -11.32
C ASP A 5 6.77 -11.31 -10.26
N TRP A 6 6.02 -10.82 -9.28
CA TRP A 6 6.58 -10.17 -8.11
C TRP A 6 7.39 -11.15 -7.27
N LEU A 7 6.91 -12.39 -7.11
CA LEU A 7 7.67 -13.46 -6.47
C LEU A 7 8.97 -13.74 -7.25
N VAL A 8 8.97 -13.70 -8.59
CA VAL A 8 10.19 -13.82 -9.39
C VAL A 8 11.14 -12.64 -9.16
N VAL A 9 10.64 -11.41 -9.10
CA VAL A 9 11.43 -10.20 -8.82
C VAL A 9 12.01 -10.23 -7.40
N GLN A 10 11.21 -10.58 -6.40
CA GLN A 10 11.65 -10.79 -5.02
C GLN A 10 12.67 -11.92 -4.96
N GLU A 11 12.44 -13.04 -5.63
CA GLU A 11 13.36 -14.16 -5.66
C GLU A 11 14.71 -13.78 -6.28
N LYS A 12 14.67 -12.99 -7.36
CA LYS A 12 15.86 -12.42 -7.99
C LYS A 12 16.61 -11.49 -7.04
N ALA A 13 15.90 -10.63 -6.31
CA ALA A 13 16.48 -9.74 -5.29
C ALA A 13 17.01 -10.51 -4.07
N ARG A 14 16.34 -11.57 -3.61
CA ARG A 14 16.83 -12.50 -2.57
C ARG A 14 18.14 -13.15 -3.00
N GLY A 15 18.31 -13.39 -4.30
CA GLY A 15 19.56 -13.88 -4.90
C GLY A 15 20.79 -13.08 -4.46
N VAL A 16 20.68 -11.76 -4.34
CA VAL A 16 21.76 -10.87 -3.85
C VAL A 16 22.19 -11.28 -2.43
N TYR A 17 21.24 -11.46 -1.53
CA TYR A 17 21.53 -11.75 -0.13
C TYR A 17 21.89 -13.21 0.14
N ARG A 18 21.38 -14.14 -0.68
CA ARG A 18 21.88 -15.53 -0.69
C ARG A 18 23.33 -15.57 -1.13
N TRP A 19 23.68 -14.86 -2.20
CA TRP A 19 25.08 -14.75 -2.63
C TRP A 19 25.98 -14.20 -1.52
N LEU A 20 25.57 -13.10 -0.90
CA LEU A 20 26.28 -12.48 0.23
C LEU A 20 26.32 -13.34 1.50
N TRP A 21 25.42 -14.32 1.64
CA TRP A 21 25.44 -15.27 2.75
C TRP A 21 26.53 -16.33 2.55
N TRP A 22 26.63 -16.85 1.32
CA TRP A 22 27.59 -17.88 0.96
C TRP A 22 28.99 -17.34 0.62
N SER A 23 29.13 -16.04 0.34
CA SER A 23 30.42 -15.48 -0.10
C SER A 23 31.60 -15.73 0.86
N PRO A 24 31.46 -15.72 2.20
CA PRO A 24 32.60 -15.97 3.09
C PRO A 24 33.14 -17.41 3.03
N LEU A 25 32.29 -18.39 2.71
CA LEU A 25 32.71 -19.79 2.58
C LEU A 25 33.56 -20.00 1.33
N LEU A 26 33.35 -19.18 0.30
CA LEU A 26 34.07 -19.23 -0.97
C LEU A 26 35.34 -18.37 -0.95
N THR A 27 35.47 -17.46 0.01
CA THR A 27 36.67 -16.64 0.23
C THR A 27 37.54 -17.16 1.39
N ALA A 28 37.33 -18.40 1.85
CA ALA A 28 38.20 -19.07 2.82
C ALA A 28 39.65 -19.19 2.28
N PRO A 29 40.67 -19.21 3.15
CA PRO A 29 41.95 -18.55 2.88
C PRO A 29 42.81 -19.29 1.86
N THR A 30 42.88 -18.76 0.65
CA THR A 30 43.93 -19.03 -0.34
C THR A 30 44.97 -17.90 -0.31
N GLY A 31 45.65 -17.72 0.82
CA GLY A 31 46.74 -16.75 0.96
C GLY A 31 46.32 -15.29 1.15
N VAL A 32 47.16 -14.56 1.88
CA VAL A 32 46.85 -13.25 2.49
C VAL A 32 46.54 -12.16 1.46
N TRP A 33 47.37 -12.00 0.43
CA TRP A 33 47.18 -10.96 -0.60
C TRP A 33 46.18 -11.33 -1.69
N LEU A 34 46.05 -12.62 -1.99
CA LEU A 34 45.06 -13.12 -2.95
C LEU A 34 43.64 -12.97 -2.41
N SER A 35 43.43 -13.18 -1.10
CA SER A 35 42.10 -13.17 -0.49
C SER A 35 41.34 -11.85 -0.65
N GLY A 36 42.00 -10.70 -0.49
CA GLY A 36 41.36 -9.39 -0.62
C GLY A 36 40.96 -9.05 -2.06
N LEU A 37 41.85 -9.35 -3.01
CA LEU A 37 41.62 -9.09 -4.44
C LEU A 37 40.61 -10.07 -5.03
N MET A 38 40.71 -11.36 -4.66
CA MET A 38 39.70 -12.36 -5.00
C MET A 38 38.35 -12.05 -4.38
N SER A 39 38.29 -11.58 -3.13
CA SER A 39 37.04 -11.12 -2.51
C SER A 39 36.44 -9.95 -3.30
N ALA A 40 37.21 -8.93 -3.65
CA ALA A 40 36.71 -7.80 -4.44
C ALA A 40 36.18 -8.24 -5.83
N LEU A 41 36.94 -9.09 -6.53
CA LEU A 41 36.52 -9.67 -7.82
C LEU A 41 35.27 -10.53 -7.69
N TRP A 42 35.15 -11.31 -6.61
CA TRP A 42 34.00 -12.18 -6.35
C TRP A 42 32.70 -11.38 -6.19
N HIS A 43 32.79 -10.18 -5.62
CA HIS A 43 31.64 -9.30 -5.47
C HIS A 43 31.28 -8.54 -6.76
N LEU A 44 32.09 -8.59 -7.83
CA LEU A 44 31.70 -8.03 -9.14
C LEU A 44 30.48 -8.75 -9.74
N VAL A 45 30.22 -10.00 -9.35
CA VAL A 45 28.98 -10.71 -9.74
C VAL A 45 27.74 -9.94 -9.31
N LEU A 46 27.81 -9.18 -8.21
CA LEU A 46 26.71 -8.32 -7.75
C LEU A 46 26.35 -7.21 -8.75
N LEU A 47 27.26 -6.84 -9.65
CA LEU A 47 26.97 -5.88 -10.71
C LEU A 47 25.88 -6.36 -11.67
N ASN A 48 25.70 -7.67 -11.82
CA ASN A 48 24.62 -8.22 -12.63
C ASN A 48 23.25 -7.81 -12.08
N TRP A 49 23.07 -7.90 -10.76
CA TRP A 49 21.87 -7.40 -10.09
C TRP A 49 21.85 -5.87 -10.04
N ALA A 50 22.97 -5.19 -9.83
CA ALA A 50 23.02 -3.72 -9.75
C ALA A 50 22.77 -3.00 -11.09
N LYS A 51 22.82 -3.75 -12.21
CA LYS A 51 22.49 -3.29 -13.57
C LYS A 51 21.18 -3.87 -14.10
N ASP A 52 20.42 -4.54 -13.24
CA ASP A 52 19.15 -5.14 -13.64
C ASP A 52 18.19 -4.09 -14.22
N SER A 53 17.37 -4.52 -15.19
CA SER A 53 16.36 -3.66 -15.80
C SER A 53 15.24 -3.31 -14.81
N HIS A 54 14.97 -4.18 -13.83
CA HIS A 54 13.95 -3.93 -12.82
C HIS A 54 14.50 -3.03 -11.70
N PRO A 55 13.89 -1.85 -11.43
CA PRO A 55 14.39 -0.90 -10.43
C PRO A 55 14.60 -1.52 -9.04
N PHE A 56 13.64 -2.32 -8.57
CA PHE A 56 13.75 -3.01 -7.28
C PHE A 56 14.99 -3.92 -7.18
N VAL A 57 15.21 -4.80 -8.17
CA VAL A 57 16.38 -5.71 -8.21
C VAL A 57 17.66 -4.90 -8.31
N LYS A 58 17.66 -3.87 -9.15
CA LYS A 58 18.77 -2.93 -9.34
C LYS A 58 19.21 -2.30 -8.03
N TRP A 59 18.27 -1.81 -7.24
CA TRP A 59 18.56 -1.14 -5.97
C TRP A 59 19.01 -2.11 -4.89
N HIS A 60 18.40 -3.30 -4.80
CA HIS A 60 18.92 -4.34 -3.92
C HIS A 60 20.31 -4.83 -4.34
N GLY A 61 20.61 -4.88 -5.65
CA GLY A 61 21.96 -5.14 -6.17
C GLY A 61 22.96 -4.08 -5.71
N ARG A 62 22.61 -2.79 -5.78
CA ARG A 62 23.43 -1.68 -5.26
C ARG A 62 23.64 -1.74 -3.74
N GLN A 63 22.58 -2.03 -3.00
CA GLN A 63 22.65 -2.23 -1.54
C GLN A 63 23.56 -3.41 -1.19
N GLY A 64 23.42 -4.53 -1.91
CA GLY A 64 24.29 -5.69 -1.74
C GLY A 64 25.75 -5.38 -2.07
N PHE A 65 26.00 -4.60 -3.13
CA PHE A 65 27.34 -4.15 -3.49
C PHE A 65 27.97 -3.24 -2.42
N LEU A 66 27.18 -2.33 -1.83
CA LEU A 66 27.62 -1.52 -0.68
C LEU A 66 28.01 -2.39 0.52
N LEU A 67 27.16 -3.36 0.87
CA LEU A 67 27.44 -4.31 1.96
C LEU A 67 28.71 -5.13 1.70
N ALA A 68 28.89 -5.61 0.47
CA ALA A 68 30.11 -6.28 0.04
C ALA A 68 31.34 -5.38 0.19
N GLY A 69 31.27 -4.13 -0.25
CA GLY A 69 32.35 -3.15 -0.12
C GLY A 69 32.75 -2.92 1.34
N ILE A 70 31.76 -2.69 2.22
CA ILE A 70 32.00 -2.52 3.67
C ILE A 70 32.69 -3.77 4.25
N ARG A 71 32.24 -4.97 3.88
CA ARG A 71 32.87 -6.22 4.36
C ARG A 71 34.31 -6.36 3.88
N THR A 72 34.59 -6.06 2.62
CA THR A 72 35.94 -6.11 2.08
C THR A 72 36.86 -5.15 2.83
N LEU A 73 36.40 -3.92 3.12
CA LEU A 73 37.16 -2.95 3.93
C LEU A 73 37.41 -3.44 5.36
N LEU A 74 36.39 -3.99 6.02
CA LEU A 74 36.53 -4.55 7.36
C LEU A 74 37.47 -5.76 7.38
N ALA A 75 37.51 -6.57 6.30
CA ALA A 75 38.42 -7.70 6.15
C ALA A 75 39.88 -7.25 5.99
N PHE A 76 40.11 -6.17 5.23
CA PHE A 76 41.44 -5.53 5.17
C PHE A 76 41.86 -4.97 6.53
N GLY A 77 40.95 -4.32 7.26
CA GLY A 77 41.19 -3.88 8.64
C GLY A 77 41.56 -5.04 9.56
N PHE A 78 40.73 -6.09 9.61
CA PHE A 78 41.01 -7.31 10.37
C PHE A 78 42.40 -7.87 10.06
N LEU A 79 42.74 -8.01 8.78
CA LEU A 79 44.02 -8.56 8.37
C LEU A 79 45.21 -7.68 8.76
N THR A 80 45.09 -6.36 8.59
CA THR A 80 46.16 -5.41 8.95
C THR A 80 46.47 -5.48 10.44
N PHE A 81 45.43 -5.47 11.28
CA PHE A 81 45.58 -5.53 12.74
C PHE A 81 46.01 -6.92 13.23
N LEU A 82 45.62 -7.99 12.52
CA LEU A 82 46.07 -9.36 12.77
C LEU A 82 47.57 -9.52 12.52
N LEU A 83 48.09 -8.97 11.42
CA LEU A 83 49.51 -9.03 11.08
C LEU A 83 50.38 -8.19 12.01
N ASP A 84 49.85 -7.07 12.51
CA ASP A 84 50.52 -6.20 13.47
C ASP A 84 50.46 -6.74 14.92
N GLY A 85 49.73 -7.84 15.16
CA GLY A 85 49.58 -8.43 16.51
C GLY A 85 48.82 -7.55 17.51
N SER A 86 48.07 -6.57 17.00
CA SER A 86 47.37 -5.56 17.81
C SER A 86 45.99 -6.04 18.27
N GLU A 87 45.55 -5.63 19.47
CA GLU A 87 44.24 -5.97 20.05
C GLU A 87 43.03 -5.58 19.16
N GLY A 88 43.24 -4.70 18.17
CA GLY A 88 42.19 -4.28 17.24
C GLY A 88 41.66 -5.40 16.34
N PHE A 89 42.35 -6.53 16.19
CA PHE A 89 41.88 -7.62 15.33
C PHE A 89 40.53 -8.19 15.79
N PHE A 90 40.29 -8.29 17.11
CA PHE A 90 39.01 -8.77 17.66
C PHE A 90 37.86 -7.83 17.31
N PHE A 91 38.08 -6.52 17.34
CA PHE A 91 37.09 -5.52 17.00
C PHE A 91 36.65 -5.65 15.53
N PHE A 92 37.61 -5.71 14.60
CA PHE A 92 37.31 -5.89 13.18
C PHE A 92 36.68 -7.24 12.88
N PHE A 93 37.10 -8.31 13.57
CA PHE A 93 36.47 -9.63 13.48
C PHE A 93 35.00 -9.58 13.89
N LEU A 94 34.69 -8.96 15.04
CA LEU A 94 33.32 -8.85 15.52
C LEU A 94 32.46 -8.01 14.56
N LEU A 95 32.99 -6.89 14.05
CA LEU A 95 32.31 -6.09 13.04
C LEU A 95 32.04 -6.86 11.75
N LEU A 96 32.98 -7.68 11.28
CA LEU A 96 32.78 -8.56 10.13
C LEU A 96 31.62 -9.54 10.37
N VAL A 97 31.60 -10.21 11.52
CA VAL A 97 30.53 -11.12 11.90
C VAL A 97 29.18 -10.39 11.97
N CYS A 98 29.15 -9.20 12.57
CA CYS A 98 27.95 -8.37 12.67
C CYS A 98 27.42 -7.94 11.29
N VAL A 99 28.28 -7.38 10.43
CA VAL A 99 27.88 -6.93 9.08
C VAL A 99 27.52 -8.12 8.19
N TRP A 100 28.15 -9.28 8.37
CA TRP A 100 27.78 -10.50 7.68
C TRP A 100 26.39 -10.99 8.09
N PHE A 101 26.16 -11.19 9.38
CA PHE A 101 24.91 -11.76 9.90
C PHE A 101 23.75 -10.78 9.78
N PHE A 102 23.87 -9.59 10.38
CA PHE A 102 22.79 -8.61 10.43
C PHE A 102 22.57 -7.94 9.07
N GLY A 103 23.62 -7.63 8.32
CA GLY A 103 23.49 -7.02 7.00
C GLY A 103 22.70 -7.89 6.01
N ASN A 104 22.97 -9.21 6.01
CA ASN A 104 22.23 -10.15 5.17
C ASN A 104 20.78 -10.34 5.63
N ARG A 105 20.54 -10.55 6.94
CA ARG A 105 19.18 -10.72 7.46
C ARG A 105 18.34 -9.48 7.25
N TRP A 106 18.91 -8.30 7.46
CA TRP A 106 18.22 -7.04 7.27
C TRP A 106 17.87 -6.81 5.79
N GLY A 107 18.79 -7.12 4.87
CA GLY A 107 18.53 -7.07 3.45
C GLY A 107 17.44 -8.04 2.98
N MET A 108 17.46 -9.28 3.47
CA MET A 108 16.42 -10.28 3.20
C MET A 108 15.04 -9.85 3.71
N LYS A 109 14.99 -9.28 4.92
CA LYS A 109 13.75 -8.75 5.49
C LYS A 109 13.16 -7.67 4.58
N GLN A 110 13.98 -6.74 4.14
CA GLN A 110 13.57 -5.67 3.22
C GLN A 110 13.02 -6.21 1.89
N VAL A 111 13.66 -7.21 1.29
CA VAL A 111 13.13 -7.84 0.07
C VAL A 111 11.73 -8.43 0.29
N ASN A 112 11.53 -9.14 1.41
CA ASN A 112 10.24 -9.76 1.73
C ASN A 112 9.14 -8.72 2.00
N GLU A 113 9.51 -7.58 2.59
CA GLU A 113 8.62 -6.44 2.85
C GLU A 113 8.40 -5.56 1.61
N GLY A 114 9.11 -5.84 0.50
CA GLY A 114 9.08 -4.98 -0.69
C GLY A 114 9.62 -3.58 -0.40
N ASP A 115 10.62 -3.47 0.48
CA ASP A 115 11.26 -2.21 0.87
C ASP A 115 12.73 -2.21 0.43
N CYS A 116 13.29 -1.02 0.24
CA CYS A 116 14.73 -0.84 0.11
C CYS A 116 15.12 0.50 0.75
N TRP A 117 15.88 0.43 1.85
CA TRP A 117 16.32 1.62 2.56
C TRP A 117 17.15 2.55 1.68
N LEU A 118 17.93 1.98 0.76
CA LEU A 118 18.74 2.76 -0.16
C LEU A 118 17.84 3.56 -1.10
N MET A 119 16.79 2.96 -1.66
CA MET A 119 15.80 3.71 -2.47
C MET A 119 15.14 4.83 -1.68
N ARG A 120 14.78 4.61 -0.42
CA ARG A 120 14.20 5.65 0.45
C ARG A 120 15.15 6.81 0.67
N TRP A 121 16.42 6.51 0.94
CA TRP A 121 17.45 7.55 1.13
C TRP A 121 17.54 8.46 -0.10
N TRP A 122 17.46 7.89 -1.31
CA TRP A 122 17.54 8.64 -2.57
C TRP A 122 16.21 9.27 -3.02
N GLY A 123 15.17 9.31 -2.17
CA GLY A 123 13.90 9.96 -2.49
C GLY A 123 13.08 9.27 -3.58
N LEU A 124 13.42 8.01 -3.92
CA LEU A 124 12.68 7.19 -4.89
C LEU A 124 11.55 6.40 -4.21
N SER A 125 11.08 6.88 -3.05
CA SER A 125 10.03 6.25 -2.25
C SER A 125 8.67 6.28 -2.93
N ALA A 126 8.39 7.23 -3.82
CA ALA A 126 7.12 7.33 -4.53
C ALA A 126 6.81 6.07 -5.38
N GLU A 127 7.82 5.48 -6.02
CA GLU A 127 7.67 4.21 -6.75
C GLU A 127 7.37 3.06 -5.78
N LEU A 128 8.14 2.95 -4.69
CA LEU A 128 7.96 1.95 -3.63
C LEU A 128 6.59 2.03 -2.93
N GLU A 129 6.10 3.24 -2.69
CA GLU A 129 4.82 3.51 -2.06
C GLU A 129 3.66 3.14 -2.98
N THR A 130 3.81 3.46 -4.28
CA THR A 130 2.91 2.99 -5.34
C THR A 130 2.86 1.47 -5.39
N PHE A 131 4.02 0.79 -5.34
CA PHE A 131 4.07 -0.68 -5.32
C PHE A 131 3.47 -1.29 -4.04
N ARG A 132 3.66 -0.68 -2.87
CA ARG A 132 3.06 -1.13 -1.61
C ARG A 132 1.55 -1.02 -1.62
N GLU A 133 1.02 0.10 -2.10
CA GLU A 133 -0.42 0.31 -2.19
C GLU A 133 -1.07 -0.63 -3.22
N LEU A 134 -0.42 -0.84 -4.37
CA LEU A 134 -0.89 -1.78 -5.40
C LEU A 134 -0.90 -3.22 -4.85
N ASN A 135 0.14 -3.62 -4.11
CA ASN A 135 0.17 -4.91 -3.42
C ASN A 135 -0.89 -5.00 -2.31
N ALA A 136 -1.16 -3.93 -1.57
CA ALA A 136 -2.19 -3.90 -0.55
C ALA A 136 -3.61 -3.97 -1.16
N LEU A 137 -3.83 -3.34 -2.32
CA LEU A 137 -5.07 -3.43 -3.09
C LEU A 137 -5.26 -4.82 -3.68
N ALA A 138 -4.23 -5.39 -4.30
CA ALA A 138 -4.24 -6.75 -4.84
C ALA A 138 -4.46 -7.81 -3.74
N LYS A 139 -3.94 -7.59 -2.53
CA LYS A 139 -4.16 -8.50 -1.39
C LYS A 139 -5.55 -8.37 -0.78
N ARG A 140 -6.15 -7.17 -0.81
CA ARG A 140 -7.56 -6.96 -0.42
C ARG A 140 -8.53 -7.58 -1.43
N ASN A 141 -8.15 -7.55 -2.70
CA ASN A 141 -8.94 -8.07 -3.81
C ASN A 141 -8.20 -9.23 -4.48
N PRO A 142 -8.09 -10.40 -3.81
CA PRO A 142 -7.40 -11.53 -4.41
C PRO A 142 -8.17 -11.99 -5.66
N PRO A 143 -7.46 -12.48 -6.69
CA PRO A 143 -8.08 -12.79 -7.99
C PRO A 143 -9.14 -13.90 -7.92
N GLU A 144 -9.12 -14.72 -6.86
CA GLU A 144 -10.13 -15.74 -6.56
C GLU A 144 -11.47 -15.16 -6.07
N ASN A 145 -11.49 -13.92 -5.58
CA ASN A 145 -12.70 -13.26 -5.06
C ASN A 145 -13.36 -12.31 -6.06
N SER A 146 -12.64 -11.85 -7.09
CA SER A 146 -13.20 -10.96 -8.11
C SER A 146 -13.80 -11.77 -9.27
N THR A 147 -15.12 -11.68 -9.44
CA THR A 147 -15.82 -12.20 -10.62
C THR A 147 -15.61 -11.33 -11.86
N ASN A 148 -15.03 -10.12 -11.71
CA ASN A 148 -14.78 -9.22 -12.81
C ASN A 148 -13.39 -9.49 -13.43
N PRO A 149 -13.33 -10.04 -14.66
CA PRO A 149 -12.06 -10.38 -15.30
C PRO A 149 -11.22 -9.14 -15.62
N TRP A 150 -11.86 -7.99 -15.89
CA TRP A 150 -11.17 -6.74 -16.18
C TRP A 150 -10.56 -6.11 -14.95
N LEU A 151 -11.20 -6.24 -13.78
CA LEU A 151 -10.61 -5.81 -12.52
C LEU A 151 -9.32 -6.59 -12.23
N ASN A 152 -9.37 -7.91 -12.40
CA ASN A 152 -8.20 -8.77 -12.26
C ASN A 152 -7.11 -8.41 -13.28
N GLN A 153 -7.50 -8.14 -14.52
CA GLN A 153 -6.55 -7.75 -15.56
C GLN A 153 -5.89 -6.40 -15.24
N LEU A 154 -6.67 -5.37 -14.88
CA LEU A 154 -6.14 -4.05 -14.52
C LEU A 154 -5.16 -4.12 -13.35
N LEU A 155 -5.51 -4.87 -12.30
CA LEU A 155 -4.72 -4.93 -11.06
C LEU A 155 -3.50 -5.85 -11.17
N HIS A 156 -3.58 -6.92 -11.97
CA HIS A 156 -2.58 -7.99 -11.91
C HIS A 156 -1.75 -8.15 -13.18
N THR A 157 -2.19 -7.73 -14.37
CA THR A 157 -1.36 -7.93 -15.57
C THR A 157 -0.11 -7.04 -15.60
N LYS A 158 0.93 -7.51 -16.30
CA LYS A 158 2.14 -6.73 -16.63
C LYS A 158 1.97 -5.91 -17.90
N SER A 159 1.14 -6.37 -18.83
CA SER A 159 1.00 -5.72 -20.13
C SER A 159 0.31 -4.39 -19.95
N THR A 160 1.02 -3.31 -20.31
CA THR A 160 0.44 -1.96 -20.36
C THR A 160 -0.81 -1.94 -21.24
N PHE A 161 -0.73 -2.61 -22.40
CA PHE A 161 -1.86 -2.72 -23.32
C PHE A 161 -3.05 -3.41 -22.68
N GLU A 162 -2.83 -4.53 -21.97
CA GLU A 162 -3.91 -5.24 -21.28
C GLU A 162 -4.48 -4.43 -20.11
N ARG A 163 -3.65 -3.69 -19.35
CA ARG A 163 -4.16 -2.79 -18.30
C ARG A 163 -4.98 -1.65 -18.88
N GLN A 164 -4.50 -1.04 -19.97
CA GLN A 164 -5.24 0.01 -20.66
C GLN A 164 -6.57 -0.52 -21.17
N GLN A 165 -6.58 -1.69 -21.84
CA GLN A 165 -7.79 -2.34 -22.30
C GLN A 165 -8.73 -2.66 -21.14
N ALA A 166 -8.20 -3.19 -20.04
CA ALA A 166 -8.99 -3.49 -18.85
C ALA A 166 -9.60 -2.23 -18.24
N ALA A 167 -8.85 -1.13 -18.13
CA ALA A 167 -9.40 0.15 -17.68
C ALA A 167 -10.53 0.63 -18.60
N SER A 168 -10.35 0.56 -19.92
CA SER A 168 -11.41 0.90 -20.88
C SER A 168 -12.64 0.01 -20.71
N GLN A 169 -12.46 -1.32 -20.59
CA GLN A 169 -13.56 -2.27 -20.42
C GLN A 169 -14.29 -2.10 -19.09
N LEU A 170 -13.59 -1.71 -18.03
CA LEU A 170 -14.23 -1.34 -16.76
C LEU A 170 -15.14 -0.11 -16.92
N GLY A 171 -14.77 0.84 -17.77
CA GLY A 171 -15.60 2.00 -18.09
C GLY A 171 -16.86 1.67 -18.90
N GLU A 172 -16.93 0.49 -19.52
CA GLU A 172 -18.07 0.00 -20.29
C GLU A 172 -19.04 -0.86 -19.44
N LEU A 173 -18.78 -1.03 -18.14
CA LEU A 173 -19.64 -1.82 -17.28
C LEU A 173 -21.02 -1.19 -17.13
N GLU A 174 -22.04 -2.04 -16.95
CA GLU A 174 -23.41 -1.60 -16.67
C GLU A 174 -23.62 -1.21 -15.19
N SER A 175 -22.73 -1.68 -14.31
CA SER A 175 -22.77 -1.41 -12.88
C SER A 175 -21.36 -1.19 -12.32
N SER A 176 -21.29 -0.37 -11.28
CA SER A 176 -20.06 -0.07 -10.57
C SER A 176 -20.04 -0.74 -9.21
N SER A 177 -18.83 -1.01 -8.72
CA SER A 177 -18.60 -1.47 -7.35
C SER A 177 -17.48 -0.66 -6.71
N GLU A 178 -17.33 -0.77 -5.39
CA GLU A 178 -16.26 -0.09 -4.66
C GLU A 178 -14.88 -0.55 -5.16
N GLU A 179 -14.72 -1.84 -5.43
CA GLU A 179 -13.46 -2.41 -5.91
C GLU A 179 -13.08 -1.87 -7.30
N VAL A 180 -14.07 -1.68 -8.18
CA VAL A 180 -13.86 -1.09 -9.50
C VAL A 180 -13.45 0.37 -9.39
N ILE A 181 -14.13 1.15 -8.55
CA ILE A 181 -13.79 2.56 -8.31
C ILE A 181 -12.39 2.71 -7.73
N GLU A 182 -12.06 1.95 -6.69
CA GLU A 182 -10.74 2.00 -6.06
C GLU A 182 -9.63 1.63 -7.05
N ALA A 183 -9.83 0.59 -7.85
CA ALA A 183 -8.86 0.17 -8.85
C ALA A 183 -8.66 1.21 -9.95
N LEU A 184 -9.75 1.78 -10.47
CA LEU A 184 -9.68 2.83 -11.50
C LEU A 184 -9.07 4.13 -10.96
N GLN A 185 -9.39 4.54 -9.73
CA GLN A 185 -8.75 5.70 -9.07
C GLN A 185 -7.27 5.47 -8.85
N TRP A 186 -6.88 4.28 -8.39
CA TRP A 186 -5.47 3.95 -8.25
C TRP A 186 -4.76 4.02 -9.62
N ALA A 187 -5.33 3.40 -10.65
CA ALA A 187 -4.74 3.36 -11.98
C ALA A 187 -4.65 4.75 -12.61
N SER A 188 -5.67 5.61 -12.45
CA SER A 188 -5.69 6.96 -13.02
C SER A 188 -4.62 7.88 -12.43
N HIS A 189 -4.34 7.73 -11.13
CA HIS A 189 -3.38 8.59 -10.45
C HIS A 189 -1.96 8.03 -10.41
N ARG A 190 -1.80 6.71 -10.45
CA ARG A 190 -0.54 6.05 -10.06
C ARG A 190 -0.04 4.98 -11.01
N ASP A 191 -0.74 4.62 -12.08
CA ASP A 191 -0.15 3.69 -13.06
C ASP A 191 1.11 4.32 -13.68
N VAL A 192 2.15 3.50 -13.85
CA VAL A 192 3.43 3.91 -14.42
C VAL A 192 3.29 4.38 -15.87
N ASN A 193 2.29 3.90 -16.60
CA ASN A 193 2.06 4.26 -17.99
C ASN A 193 0.95 5.29 -18.16
N GLU A 194 1.24 6.35 -18.92
CA GLU A 194 0.32 7.46 -19.16
C GLU A 194 -0.98 7.04 -19.87
N TYR A 195 -0.93 6.13 -20.83
CA TYR A 195 -2.13 5.68 -21.54
C TYR A 195 -3.08 4.87 -20.63
N VAL A 196 -2.53 4.14 -19.65
CA VAL A 196 -3.34 3.45 -18.64
C VAL A 196 -3.97 4.47 -17.70
N ARG A 197 -3.23 5.51 -17.29
CA ARG A 197 -3.77 6.59 -16.46
C ARG A 197 -4.94 7.29 -17.15
N ASP A 198 -4.77 7.64 -18.42
CA ASP A 198 -5.80 8.32 -19.21
C ASP A 198 -7.02 7.42 -19.43
N ALA A 199 -6.81 6.13 -19.75
CA ALA A 199 -7.90 5.17 -19.89
C ALA A 199 -8.68 4.99 -18.59
N ALA A 200 -7.99 4.88 -17.45
CA ALA A 200 -8.63 4.76 -16.13
C ALA A 200 -9.34 6.06 -15.71
N PHE A 201 -8.77 7.22 -16.01
CA PHE A 201 -9.43 8.51 -15.79
C PHE A 201 -10.72 8.62 -16.61
N ASN A 202 -10.66 8.29 -17.90
CA ASN A 202 -11.82 8.31 -18.79
C ASN A 202 -12.88 7.30 -18.35
N ALA A 203 -12.47 6.10 -17.93
CA ALA A 203 -13.37 5.10 -17.37
C ALA A 203 -14.10 5.67 -16.15
N LEU A 204 -13.40 6.31 -15.19
CA LEU A 204 -14.05 6.94 -14.03
C LEU A 204 -15.11 7.99 -14.41
N GLN A 205 -15.02 8.62 -15.58
CA GLN A 205 -16.03 9.56 -16.07
C GLN A 205 -17.29 8.87 -16.61
N ALA A 206 -17.29 7.54 -16.74
CA ALA A 206 -18.46 6.79 -17.19
C ALA A 206 -19.66 7.06 -16.25
N PRO A 207 -20.88 7.24 -16.80
CA PRO A 207 -22.07 7.59 -16.01
C PRO A 207 -22.33 6.62 -14.85
N VAL A 208 -22.07 5.33 -15.04
CA VAL A 208 -22.25 4.28 -14.02
C VAL A 208 -21.36 4.49 -12.80
N HIS A 209 -20.11 4.92 -13.00
CA HIS A 209 -19.15 5.16 -11.94
C HIS A 209 -19.42 6.49 -11.24
N GLN A 210 -19.78 7.51 -12.01
CA GLN A 210 -20.21 8.80 -11.45
C GLN A 210 -21.48 8.67 -10.62
N ALA A 211 -22.47 7.90 -11.08
CA ALA A 211 -23.70 7.64 -10.33
C ALA A 211 -23.42 6.90 -9.00
N PHE A 212 -22.52 5.91 -9.03
CA PHE A 212 -22.09 5.20 -7.82
C PHE A 212 -21.40 6.12 -6.82
N LEU A 213 -20.44 6.94 -7.28
CA LEU A 213 -19.74 7.92 -6.45
C LEU A 213 -20.70 8.95 -5.83
N GLN A 214 -21.68 9.43 -6.61
CA GLN A 214 -22.70 10.36 -6.13
C GLN A 214 -23.65 9.71 -5.11
N ALA A 215 -24.05 8.46 -5.32
CA ALA A 215 -24.84 7.71 -4.33
C ALA A 215 -24.09 7.60 -3.01
N ARG A 216 -22.82 7.17 -3.05
CA ARG A 216 -21.96 7.10 -1.87
C ARG A 216 -21.78 8.45 -1.19
N LYS A 217 -21.63 9.53 -1.95
CA LYS A 217 -21.55 10.89 -1.38
C LYS A 217 -22.85 11.25 -0.65
N ARG A 218 -24.01 10.96 -1.24
CA ARG A 218 -25.31 11.19 -0.60
C ARG A 218 -25.46 10.34 0.67
N ASP A 219 -25.07 9.08 0.63
CA ASP A 219 -25.13 8.21 1.82
C ASP A 219 -24.22 8.73 2.93
N ALA A 220 -23.02 9.22 2.58
CA ALA A 220 -22.12 9.86 3.53
C ALA A 220 -22.69 11.19 4.06
N GLU A 221 -23.29 12.02 3.21
CA GLU A 221 -23.98 13.25 3.62
C GLU A 221 -25.19 12.94 4.52
N GLN A 222 -25.92 11.86 4.25
CA GLN A 222 -27.03 11.36 5.08
C GLN A 222 -26.56 10.76 6.40
N ALA A 223 -25.41 10.09 6.43
CA ALA A 223 -24.77 9.60 7.65
C ALA A 223 -24.18 10.75 8.51
N VAL A 224 -23.85 11.88 7.86
CA VAL A 224 -23.36 13.12 8.50
C VAL A 224 -24.52 14.05 8.87
N LEU A 225 -25.73 13.84 8.34
CA LEU A 225 -26.92 14.48 8.91
C LEU A 225 -26.92 14.19 10.41
N PRO A 226 -27.12 15.20 11.27
CA PRO A 226 -26.77 15.14 12.68
C PRO A 226 -27.26 13.82 13.27
N ASN A 227 -26.35 13.03 13.85
CA ASN A 227 -26.75 11.88 14.65
C ASN A 227 -27.90 12.34 15.56
N PRO A 228 -29.10 11.74 15.46
CA PRO A 228 -30.22 12.15 16.28
C PRO A 228 -29.91 12.12 17.78
N ALA A 229 -28.82 11.49 18.21
CA ALA A 229 -28.37 11.46 19.59
C ALA A 229 -27.68 12.74 20.12
N LEU A 230 -27.27 13.71 19.29
CA LEU A 230 -26.33 14.75 19.78
C LEU A 230 -26.95 16.08 20.21
N ASP A 231 -28.19 16.39 19.83
CA ASP A 231 -28.89 17.58 20.31
C ASP A 231 -30.41 17.43 20.11
N PRO A 232 -31.15 17.01 21.15
CA PRO A 232 -32.60 16.79 21.06
C PRO A 232 -33.39 18.03 20.64
N GLN A 233 -32.94 19.23 21.03
CA GLN A 233 -33.59 20.49 20.65
C GLN A 233 -33.46 20.75 19.15
N LYS A 234 -32.27 20.53 18.59
CA LYS A 234 -32.06 20.65 17.14
C LYS A 234 -32.82 19.60 16.34
N ASN A 235 -33.00 18.40 16.87
CA ASN A 235 -33.84 17.40 16.21
C ASN A 235 -35.31 17.80 16.20
N TYR A 236 -35.80 18.42 17.28
CA TYR A 236 -37.16 18.95 17.29
C TYR A 236 -37.32 20.04 16.21
N GLU A 237 -36.44 21.03 16.18
CA GLU A 237 -36.48 22.12 15.19
C GLU A 237 -36.29 21.63 13.74
N ALA A 238 -35.37 20.69 13.51
CA ALA A 238 -35.16 20.10 12.19
C ALA A 238 -36.36 19.24 11.76
N GLY A 239 -36.98 18.52 12.70
CA GLY A 239 -38.21 17.76 12.47
C GLY A 239 -39.32 18.66 11.95
N LEU A 240 -39.58 19.80 12.63
CA LEU A 240 -40.59 20.77 12.20
C LEU A 240 -40.34 21.30 10.78
N ARG A 241 -39.09 21.69 10.45
CA ARG A 241 -38.75 22.18 9.10
C ARG A 241 -38.97 21.13 8.01
N LEU A 242 -38.68 19.87 8.30
CA LEU A 242 -38.91 18.77 7.36
C LEU A 242 -40.41 18.52 7.15
N LEU A 243 -41.23 18.66 8.19
CA LEU A 243 -42.69 18.58 8.07
C LEU A 243 -43.26 19.73 7.22
N GLU A 244 -42.79 20.95 7.43
CA GLU A 244 -43.15 22.12 6.61
C GLU A 244 -42.74 21.93 5.15
N ALA A 245 -41.60 21.26 4.90
CA ALA A 245 -41.12 20.91 3.57
C ALA A 245 -41.85 19.70 2.94
N GLY A 246 -42.84 19.10 3.61
CA GLY A 246 -43.58 17.92 3.14
C GLY A 246 -42.83 16.59 3.28
N GLN A 247 -41.65 16.60 3.91
CA GLN A 247 -40.81 15.43 4.16
C GLN A 247 -41.26 14.68 5.43
N ARG A 248 -42.49 14.13 5.39
CA ARG A 248 -43.17 13.56 6.57
C ARG A 248 -42.34 12.51 7.32
N GLN A 249 -41.84 11.49 6.61
CA GLN A 249 -41.13 10.36 7.23
C GLN A 249 -39.83 10.79 7.94
N GLU A 250 -39.09 11.70 7.31
CA GLU A 250 -37.83 12.23 7.86
C GLU A 250 -38.09 13.18 9.04
N GLY A 251 -39.16 13.98 8.97
CA GLY A 251 -39.64 14.82 10.06
C GLY A 251 -40.04 14.01 11.30
N VAL A 252 -40.84 12.96 11.13
CA VAL A 252 -41.26 12.07 12.23
C VAL A 252 -40.07 11.38 12.88
N THR A 253 -39.12 10.88 12.08
CA THR A 253 -37.89 10.24 12.60
C THR A 253 -37.10 11.18 13.51
N ARG A 254 -37.03 12.47 13.16
CA ARG A 254 -36.36 13.51 13.95
C ARG A 254 -37.12 13.84 15.23
N LEU A 255 -38.45 13.94 15.17
CA LEU A 255 -39.28 14.17 16.35
C LEU A 255 -39.22 13.00 17.35
N VAL A 256 -39.19 11.75 16.88
CA VAL A 256 -39.01 10.56 17.74
C VAL A 256 -37.65 10.58 18.44
N ALA A 257 -36.60 11.02 17.75
CA ALA A 257 -35.29 11.20 18.37
C ALA A 257 -35.29 12.30 19.44
N ALA A 258 -35.94 13.44 19.18
CA ALA A 258 -36.12 14.52 20.15
C ALA A 258 -36.91 14.06 21.39
N PHE A 259 -37.94 13.23 21.18
CA PHE A 259 -38.71 12.59 22.25
C PHE A 259 -37.89 11.57 23.05
N ARG A 260 -37.05 10.76 22.40
CA ARG A 260 -36.26 9.74 23.09
C ARG A 260 -35.17 10.36 23.96
N ASP A 261 -34.43 11.31 23.40
CA ASP A 261 -33.16 11.77 23.95
C ASP A 261 -33.26 13.15 24.64
N GLY A 262 -34.41 13.83 24.53
CA GLY A 262 -34.64 15.19 25.05
C GLY A 262 -34.81 15.32 26.57
N ALA A 263 -34.58 16.55 27.06
CA ALA A 263 -35.05 16.96 28.38
C ALA A 263 -36.60 16.99 28.41
N GLN A 264 -37.20 16.99 29.61
CA GLN A 264 -38.65 16.87 29.79
C GLN A 264 -39.48 17.79 28.88
N GLU A 265 -39.05 19.04 28.72
CA GLU A 265 -39.71 20.04 27.86
C GLU A 265 -39.67 19.62 26.38
N VAL A 266 -38.50 19.25 25.86
CA VAL A 266 -38.32 18.82 24.46
C VAL A 266 -39.10 17.54 24.17
N ARG A 267 -39.19 16.64 25.14
CA ARG A 267 -39.99 15.41 25.01
C ARG A 267 -41.47 15.70 24.92
N GLN A 268 -41.98 16.61 25.76
CA GLN A 268 -43.39 16.99 25.71
C GLN A 268 -43.75 17.69 24.39
N MET A 269 -42.89 18.62 23.94
CA MET A 269 -43.08 19.28 22.65
C MET A 269 -43.10 18.27 21.49
N ALA A 270 -42.13 17.36 21.45
CA ALA A 270 -42.06 16.33 20.42
C ALA A 270 -43.27 15.38 20.47
N LEU A 271 -43.69 14.95 21.66
CA LEU A 271 -44.85 14.09 21.83
C LEU A 271 -46.14 14.77 21.36
N GLN A 272 -46.37 16.02 21.76
CA GLN A 272 -47.54 16.77 21.35
C GLN A 272 -47.59 16.94 19.82
N THR A 273 -46.46 17.27 19.19
CA THR A 273 -46.40 17.38 17.73
C THR A 273 -46.68 16.03 17.05
N LEU A 274 -46.17 14.92 17.59
CA LEU A 274 -46.46 13.58 17.06
C LEU A 274 -47.93 13.19 17.25
N GLU A 275 -48.56 13.56 18.37
CA GLU A 275 -50.00 13.34 18.64
C GLU A 275 -50.88 14.16 17.68
N GLU A 276 -50.58 15.44 17.49
CA GLU A 276 -51.29 16.32 16.53
C GLU A 276 -51.22 15.79 15.10
N MET A 277 -50.15 15.07 14.77
CA MET A 277 -49.97 14.42 13.46
C MET A 277 -50.65 13.05 13.33
N GLY A 278 -51.17 12.50 14.44
CA GLY A 278 -51.71 11.13 14.49
C GLY A 278 -50.65 10.03 14.39
N GLU A 279 -49.40 10.33 14.76
CA GLU A 279 -48.27 9.37 14.74
C GLU A 279 -48.10 8.62 16.07
N VAL A 280 -48.99 8.85 17.04
CA VAL A 280 -48.99 8.18 18.35
C VAL A 280 -50.35 7.51 18.59
N GLU A 281 -50.36 6.21 18.86
CA GLU A 281 -51.54 5.50 19.33
C GLU A 281 -51.66 5.64 20.86
N VAL A 282 -52.79 6.16 21.32
CA VAL A 282 -53.12 6.23 22.75
C VAL A 282 -53.62 4.85 23.19
N PHE A 283 -52.84 4.15 24.02
CA PHE A 283 -53.22 2.88 24.65
C PHE A 283 -53.87 3.10 26.02
#